data_AF-A0A1I4DIL1-F1
#
_entry.id   AF-A0A1I4DIL1-F1
#
_cell.length_a   1.000
_cell.length_b   1.000
_cell.length_c   1.000
_cell.angle_alpha   90.00
_cell.angle_beta   90.00
_cell.angle_gamma   90.00
#
_symmetry.space_group_name_H-M   'P 1'
#
loop_
_entity.id
_entity.type
_entity.pdbx_description
1 polymer ?
#
loop_
_entity_poly.entity_id
_entity_poly.type
_entity_poly.pdbx_seq_one_letter_code
_entity_poly.pdbx_strand_id
1 'polypeptide(L)'
;MLAVSLASGQALALDAAPTLDQANAALRASLDAERAENGAPASPLGQALLESLRFSAVQACQSRDAAQTACIVKIEAPMRDSYQVFAFSLDGSGWRLIKQSDIEAPQPTLAQAQALVRAHLDELGSRAADARRAAEYRELALALEVTALESCDLDRDSGAVECDAQLHSPGSGKGSKPMRFHLQDSDWRLLPD
;
A
#
# COMPACT_ATOMS: atom_id res chain seq x y z
N MET A 1 -0.19 43.48 32.15
CA MET A 1 0.16 42.58 31.02
C MET A 1 -0.08 41.16 31.48
N LEU A 2 -1.20 40.54 31.10
CA LEU A 2 -1.48 39.12 31.34
C LEU A 2 -1.46 38.40 30.00
N ALA A 3 -0.48 37.52 29.85
CA ALA A 3 -0.32 36.62 28.72
C ALA A 3 -1.25 35.42 28.91
N VAL A 4 -2.17 35.20 27.97
CA VAL A 4 -2.95 33.96 27.89
C VAL A 4 -2.43 33.21 26.67
N SER A 5 -1.58 32.21 26.93
CA SER A 5 -1.12 31.24 25.94
C SER A 5 -2.21 30.20 25.71
N LEU A 6 -2.98 30.34 24.63
CA LEU A 6 -3.82 29.26 24.13
C LEU A 6 -2.91 28.25 23.43
N ALA A 7 -2.64 27.14 24.13
CA ALA A 7 -2.04 25.96 23.54
C ALA A 7 -3.06 25.34 22.57
N SER A 8 -2.85 25.56 21.28
CA SER A 8 -3.55 24.82 20.22
C SER A 8 -3.12 23.36 20.31
N GLY A 9 -3.98 22.52 20.88
CA GLY A 9 -3.86 21.07 20.77
C GLY A 9 -4.00 20.67 19.31
N GLN A 10 -2.87 20.47 18.64
CA GLN A 10 -2.84 19.79 17.36
C GLN A 10 -3.12 18.33 17.66
N ALA A 11 -4.36 17.89 17.42
CA ALA A 11 -4.67 16.49 17.29
C ALA A 11 -3.82 15.97 16.12
N LEU A 12 -2.77 15.22 16.45
CA LEU A 12 -2.08 14.37 15.50
C LEU A 12 -3.15 13.47 14.91
N ALA A 13 -3.52 13.68 13.65
CA ALA A 13 -4.18 12.65 12.88
C ALA A 13 -3.21 11.47 12.88
N LEU A 14 -3.43 10.51 13.79
CA LEU A 14 -2.88 9.19 13.63
C LEU A 14 -3.25 8.74 12.22
N ASP A 15 -2.29 8.17 11.49
CA ASP A 15 -2.55 7.30 10.35
C ASP A 15 -3.47 6.17 10.82
N ALA A 16 -4.75 6.48 10.95
CA ALA A 16 -5.74 5.58 11.49
C ALA A 16 -5.97 4.55 10.40
N ALA A 17 -5.56 3.31 10.66
CA ALA A 17 -5.85 2.17 9.82
C ALA A 17 -6.99 1.36 10.46
N PRO A 18 -7.94 0.83 9.68
CA PRO A 18 -8.91 -0.11 10.21
C PRO A 18 -8.19 -1.39 10.64
N THR A 19 -8.58 -1.95 11.79
CA THR A 19 -8.23 -3.33 12.12
C THR A 19 -8.94 -4.30 11.16
N LEU A 20 -8.48 -5.55 11.08
CA LEU A 20 -9.12 -6.57 10.25
C LEU A 20 -10.62 -6.73 10.57
N ASP A 21 -10.98 -6.71 11.87
CA ASP A 21 -12.37 -6.80 12.31
C ASP A 21 -13.19 -5.57 11.89
N GLN A 22 -12.61 -4.37 12.01
CA GLN A 22 -13.25 -3.13 11.57
C GLN A 22 -13.45 -3.10 10.06
N ALA A 23 -12.46 -3.55 9.28
CA ALA A 23 -12.55 -3.64 7.83
C ALA A 23 -13.60 -4.67 7.39
N ASN A 24 -13.68 -5.83 8.04
CA ASN A 24 -14.71 -6.84 7.79
C ASN A 24 -16.12 -6.32 8.19
N ALA A 25 -16.24 -5.54 9.27
CA ALA A 25 -17.50 -4.89 9.61
C ALA A 25 -17.93 -3.87 8.56
N ALA A 26 -16.99 -3.06 8.05
CA ALA A 26 -17.23 -2.12 6.96
C ALA A 26 -17.63 -2.83 5.65
N LEU A 27 -17.02 -3.98 5.34
CA LEU A 27 -17.40 -4.83 4.20
C LEU A 27 -18.84 -5.31 4.32
N ARG A 28 -19.21 -5.89 5.46
CA ARG A 28 -20.59 -6.37 5.69
C ARG A 28 -21.61 -5.26 5.55
N ALA A 29 -21.35 -4.10 6.17
CA ALA A 29 -22.22 -2.93 6.06
C ALA A 29 -22.37 -2.44 4.61
N SER A 30 -21.30 -2.49 3.81
CA SER A 30 -21.33 -2.14 2.39
C SER A 30 -22.18 -3.12 1.58
N LEU A 31 -22.03 -4.43 1.82
CA LEU A 31 -22.82 -5.48 1.16
C LEU A 31 -24.30 -5.41 1.57
N ASP A 32 -24.59 -5.10 2.84
CA ASP A 32 -25.96 -4.91 3.33
C ASP A 32 -26.62 -3.70 2.65
N ALA A 33 -25.89 -2.59 2.50
CA ALA A 33 -26.37 -1.40 1.79
C ALA A 33 -26.65 -1.70 0.31
N GLU A 34 -25.75 -2.42 -0.38
CA GLU A 34 -25.96 -2.84 -1.76
C GLU A 34 -27.21 -3.72 -1.93
N ARG A 35 -27.46 -4.62 -0.98
CA ARG A 35 -28.66 -5.46 -0.99
C ARG A 35 -29.93 -4.62 -0.83
N ALA A 36 -29.91 -3.64 0.08
CA ALA A 36 -31.03 -2.73 0.29
C ALA A 36 -31.32 -1.86 -0.94
N GLU A 37 -30.27 -1.38 -1.63
CA GLU A 37 -30.39 -0.53 -2.83
C GLU A 37 -30.90 -1.30 -4.05
N ASN A 38 -30.42 -2.53 -4.28
CA ASN A 38 -30.72 -3.28 -5.50
C ASN A 38 -32.08 -3.98 -5.47
N GLY A 39 -32.69 -4.19 -4.30
CA GLY A 39 -34.09 -4.64 -4.12
C GLY A 39 -34.46 -6.04 -4.65
N ALA A 40 -33.62 -6.66 -5.48
CA ALA A 40 -33.83 -7.98 -6.04
C ALA A 40 -33.26 -9.06 -5.10
N PRO A 41 -34.01 -10.15 -4.83
CA PRO A 41 -33.46 -11.26 -4.09
C PRO A 41 -32.32 -11.89 -4.90
N ALA A 42 -31.09 -11.78 -4.41
CA ALA A 42 -29.98 -12.58 -4.92
C ALA A 42 -30.36 -14.06 -4.83
N SER A 43 -29.99 -14.85 -5.85
CA SER A 43 -30.18 -16.31 -5.80
C SER A 43 -29.55 -16.88 -4.52
N PRO A 44 -30.04 -17.99 -3.95
CA PRO A 44 -29.45 -18.58 -2.74
C PRO A 44 -27.95 -18.84 -2.86
N LEU A 45 -27.49 -19.21 -4.06
CA LEU A 45 -26.06 -19.36 -4.36
C LEU A 45 -25.31 -18.03 -4.35
N GLY A 46 -25.89 -16.98 -4.95
CA GLY A 46 -25.31 -15.63 -4.93
C GLY A 46 -25.23 -15.05 -3.52
N GLN A 47 -26.21 -15.31 -2.67
CA GLN A 47 -26.19 -14.91 -1.25
C GLN A 47 -25.07 -15.61 -0.49
N ALA A 48 -24.99 -16.94 -0.60
CA ALA A 48 -23.93 -17.72 0.06
C ALA A 48 -22.52 -17.29 -0.39
N LEU A 49 -22.35 -16.94 -1.68
CA LEU A 49 -21.09 -16.41 -2.19
C LEU A 49 -20.76 -15.05 -1.57
N LEU A 50 -21.70 -14.11 -1.52
CA LEU A 50 -21.48 -12.79 -0.91
C LEU A 50 -21.20 -12.88 0.60
N GLU A 51 -21.91 -13.77 1.31
CA GLU A 51 -21.70 -14.00 2.75
C GLU A 51 -20.35 -14.68 3.06
N SER A 52 -19.79 -15.41 2.09
CA SER A 52 -18.48 -16.03 2.23
C SER A 52 -17.30 -15.06 2.06
N LEU A 53 -17.55 -13.89 1.46
CA LEU A 53 -16.52 -12.86 1.25
C LEU A 53 -16.06 -12.29 2.59
N ARG A 54 -14.77 -12.36 2.82
CA ARG A 54 -14.12 -11.76 3.99
C ARG A 54 -12.73 -11.28 3.63
N PHE A 55 -12.28 -10.27 4.35
CA PHE A 55 -10.87 -9.93 4.38
C PHE A 55 -10.16 -10.89 5.34
N SER A 56 -9.06 -11.49 4.89
CA SER A 56 -8.16 -12.30 5.69
C SER A 56 -6.94 -11.51 6.17
N ALA A 57 -6.62 -10.38 5.51
CA ALA A 57 -5.60 -9.43 5.95
C ALA A 57 -5.94 -8.01 5.52
N VAL A 58 -5.52 -7.04 6.33
CA VAL A 58 -5.51 -5.60 6.01
C VAL A 58 -4.08 -5.12 6.24
N GLN A 59 -3.45 -4.57 5.22
CA GLN A 59 -2.03 -4.23 5.23
C GLN A 59 -1.75 -2.99 4.39
N ALA A 60 -0.55 -2.45 4.54
CA ALA A 60 -0.09 -1.26 3.81
C ALA A 60 -1.13 -0.14 3.81
N CYS A 61 -1.67 0.22 4.98
CA CYS A 61 -2.63 1.32 5.03
C CYS A 61 -1.90 2.66 4.93
N GLN A 62 -2.33 3.50 4.00
CA GLN A 62 -1.77 4.82 3.75
C GLN A 62 -2.88 5.86 3.68
N SER A 63 -2.72 6.95 4.41
CA SER A 63 -3.63 8.09 4.35
C SER A 63 -3.61 8.71 2.95
N ARG A 64 -4.79 8.91 2.35
CA ARG A 64 -4.97 9.61 1.07
C ARG A 64 -5.31 11.07 1.28
N ASP A 65 -6.19 11.34 2.23
CA ASP A 65 -6.63 12.67 2.63
C ASP A 65 -6.98 12.65 4.14
N ALA A 66 -7.46 13.78 4.67
CA ALA A 66 -7.79 13.91 6.08
C ALA A 66 -8.88 12.93 6.59
N ALA A 67 -9.63 12.27 5.70
CA ALA A 67 -10.78 11.43 6.02
C ALA A 67 -10.71 10.02 5.42
N GLN A 68 -9.77 9.74 4.52
CA GLN A 68 -9.68 8.47 3.78
C GLN A 68 -8.29 7.82 3.91
N THR A 69 -8.31 6.52 4.15
CA THR A 69 -7.12 5.65 4.20
C THR A 69 -7.28 4.54 3.18
N ALA A 70 -6.35 4.41 2.25
CA ALA A 70 -6.29 3.26 1.34
C ALA A 70 -5.49 2.15 1.99
N CYS A 71 -5.99 0.92 1.92
CA CYS A 71 -5.29 -0.26 2.39
C CYS A 71 -5.28 -1.33 1.30
N ILE A 72 -4.20 -2.10 1.25
CA ILE A 72 -4.17 -3.36 0.53
C ILE A 72 -4.86 -4.40 1.43
N VAL A 73 -5.87 -5.07 0.92
CA VAL A 73 -6.56 -6.15 1.64
C VAL A 73 -6.39 -7.45 0.89
N LYS A 74 -6.18 -8.52 1.65
CA LYS A 74 -6.28 -9.88 1.13
C LYS A 74 -7.72 -10.33 1.31
N ILE A 75 -8.39 -10.62 0.20
CA ILE A 75 -9.74 -11.16 0.17
C ILE A 75 -9.62 -12.68 0.12
N GLU A 76 -10.26 -13.34 1.06
CA GLU A 76 -10.52 -14.77 0.99
C GLU A 76 -11.88 -14.97 0.34
N ALA A 77 -11.89 -15.64 -0.80
CA ALA A 77 -13.10 -15.98 -1.54
C ALA A 77 -13.07 -17.47 -1.92
N PRO A 78 -14.22 -18.15 -2.05
CA PRO A 78 -14.27 -19.59 -2.30
C PRO A 78 -13.52 -20.07 -3.54
N MET A 79 -13.31 -19.20 -4.52
CA MET A 79 -12.66 -19.55 -5.79
C MET A 79 -11.16 -19.30 -5.79
N ARG A 80 -10.72 -18.15 -5.25
CA ARG A 80 -9.32 -17.76 -5.14
C ARG A 80 -9.17 -16.64 -4.14
N ASP A 81 -8.07 -16.68 -3.41
CA ASP A 81 -7.59 -15.51 -2.69
C ASP A 81 -7.15 -14.44 -3.71
N SER A 82 -7.32 -13.18 -3.36
CA SER A 82 -6.77 -12.08 -4.16
C SER A 82 -6.48 -10.87 -3.29
N TYR A 83 -5.58 -10.02 -3.77
CA TYR A 83 -5.29 -8.72 -3.18
C TYR A 83 -6.05 -7.64 -3.94
N GLN A 84 -6.61 -6.69 -3.19
CA GLN A 84 -7.27 -5.49 -3.76
C GLN A 84 -6.97 -4.27 -2.90
N VAL A 85 -7.09 -3.08 -3.48
CA VAL A 85 -7.02 -1.82 -2.74
C VAL A 85 -8.43 -1.38 -2.38
N PHE A 86 -8.68 -1.10 -1.11
CA PHE A 86 -9.91 -0.46 -0.65
C PHE A 86 -9.61 0.83 0.08
N ALA A 87 -10.47 1.83 -0.15
CA ALA A 87 -10.47 3.06 0.62
C ALA A 87 -11.47 2.94 1.77
N PHE A 88 -11.01 3.27 2.96
CA PHE A 88 -11.79 3.31 4.18
C PHE A 88 -11.88 4.74 4.68
N SER A 89 -13.07 5.15 5.08
CA SER A 89 -13.27 6.43 5.75
C SER A 89 -13.73 6.22 7.18
N LEU A 90 -13.16 6.99 8.10
CA LEU A 90 -13.58 7.00 9.50
C LEU A 90 -14.73 7.99 9.66
N ASP A 91 -15.92 7.48 10.00
CA ASP A 91 -17.11 8.26 10.28
C ASP A 91 -17.52 8.09 11.75
N GLY A 92 -17.25 9.13 12.54
CA GLY A 92 -17.37 9.07 13.99
C GLY A 92 -16.44 8.01 14.59
N SER A 93 -17.00 6.88 15.01
CA SER A 93 -16.25 5.73 15.55
C SER A 93 -16.25 4.50 14.64
N GLY A 94 -16.91 4.58 13.48
CA GLY A 94 -17.08 3.46 12.55
C GLY A 94 -16.27 3.65 11.27
N TRP A 95 -15.72 2.56 10.76
CA TRP A 95 -15.10 2.53 9.44
C TRP A 95 -16.15 2.23 8.37
N ARG A 96 -16.09 2.94 7.24
CA ARG A 96 -16.92 2.70 6.06
C ARG A 96 -16.07 2.47 4.83
N LEU A 97 -16.46 1.50 4.01
CA LEU A 97 -15.88 1.31 2.69
C LEU A 97 -16.37 2.39 1.74
N ILE A 98 -15.43 3.03 1.05
CA ILE A 98 -15.72 4.02 0.02
C ILE A 98 -15.61 3.34 -1.33
N LYS A 99 -16.72 3.32 -2.08
CA LYS A 99 -16.73 2.84 -3.45
C LYS A 99 -16.13 3.93 -4.35
N GLN A 100 -14.88 3.75 -4.73
CA GLN A 100 -14.19 4.55 -5.74
C GLN A 100 -13.57 3.62 -6.75
N SER A 101 -13.65 3.99 -8.03
CA SER A 101 -12.76 3.46 -9.04
C SER A 101 -11.38 4.12 -8.89
N ASP A 102 -10.32 3.40 -9.28
CA ASP A 102 -8.96 3.95 -9.41
C ASP A 102 -8.35 4.47 -8.10
N ILE A 103 -8.32 3.61 -7.08
CA ILE A 103 -7.59 3.87 -5.84
C ILE A 103 -6.15 3.43 -6.06
N GLU A 104 -5.21 4.39 -6.05
CA GLU A 104 -3.77 4.11 -6.08
C GLU A 104 -3.39 3.14 -4.97
N ALA A 105 -2.55 2.16 -5.31
CA ALA A 105 -2.05 1.20 -4.34
C ALA A 105 -1.13 1.91 -3.34
N PRO A 106 -1.33 1.68 -2.02
CA PRO A 106 -0.34 2.08 -1.03
C PRO A 106 1.05 1.55 -1.38
N GLN A 107 2.05 2.40 -1.24
CA GLN A 107 3.42 2.15 -1.74
C GLN A 107 4.46 2.55 -0.70
N PRO A 108 5.72 2.08 -0.79
CA PRO A 108 6.77 2.60 0.09
C PRO A 108 6.95 4.10 -0.10
N THR A 109 7.29 4.80 0.99
CA THR A 109 7.74 6.19 0.90
C THR A 109 9.03 6.27 0.08
N LEU A 110 9.35 7.45 -0.50
CA LEU A 110 10.61 7.63 -1.23
C LEU A 110 11.84 7.29 -0.39
N ALA A 111 11.81 7.61 0.91
CA ALA A 111 12.90 7.25 1.83
C ALA A 111 13.03 5.74 2.02
N GLN A 112 11.91 5.01 2.14
CA GLN A 112 11.91 3.55 2.22
C GLN A 112 12.38 2.93 0.90
N ALA A 113 11.86 3.38 -0.24
CA ALA A 113 12.26 2.90 -1.55
C ALA A 113 13.76 3.13 -1.79
N GLN A 114 14.28 4.31 -1.47
CA GLN A 114 15.71 4.62 -1.51
C GLN A 114 16.53 3.65 -0.65
N ALA A 115 16.10 3.40 0.59
CA ALA A 115 16.81 2.48 1.47
C ALA A 115 16.83 1.05 0.92
N LEU A 116 15.71 0.58 0.36
CA LEU A 116 15.59 -0.74 -0.25
C LEU A 116 16.47 -0.90 -1.49
N VAL A 117 16.50 0.12 -2.36
CA VAL A 117 17.37 0.12 -3.54
C VAL A 117 18.84 0.08 -3.14
N ARG A 118 19.24 0.85 -2.12
CA ARG A 118 20.61 0.81 -1.59
C ARG A 118 20.98 -0.55 -1.03
N ALA A 119 20.11 -1.12 -0.18
CA ALA A 119 20.33 -2.44 0.40
C ALA A 119 20.48 -3.52 -0.69
N HIS A 120 19.67 -3.45 -1.75
CA HIS A 120 19.78 -4.36 -2.88
C HIS A 120 21.08 -4.21 -3.66
N LEU A 121 21.52 -2.98 -3.92
CA LEU A 121 22.82 -2.72 -4.58
C LEU A 121 23.99 -3.21 -3.73
N ASP A 122 23.96 -3.00 -2.41
CA ASP A 122 24.99 -3.51 -1.49
C ASP A 122 25.01 -5.05 -1.50
N GLU A 123 23.84 -5.70 -1.54
CA GLU A 123 23.72 -7.15 -1.66
C GLU A 123 24.33 -7.66 -2.97
N LEU A 124 24.00 -7.03 -4.11
CA LEU A 124 24.62 -7.37 -5.40
C LEU A 124 26.14 -7.18 -5.37
N GLY A 125 26.62 -6.11 -4.74
CA GLY A 125 28.04 -5.86 -4.52
C GLY A 125 28.72 -6.95 -3.69
N SER A 126 28.07 -7.44 -2.64
CA SER A 126 28.58 -8.51 -1.78
C SER A 126 28.67 -9.87 -2.48
N ARG A 127 27.80 -10.09 -3.47
CA ARG A 127 27.73 -11.33 -4.27
C ARG A 127 28.57 -11.27 -5.55
N ALA A 128 29.13 -10.12 -5.89
CA ALA A 128 29.91 -9.93 -7.12
C ALA A 128 31.21 -10.75 -7.10
N ALA A 129 31.49 -11.46 -8.20
CA ALA A 129 32.66 -12.34 -8.33
C ALA A 129 33.99 -11.57 -8.49
N ASP A 130 33.95 -10.30 -8.92
CA ASP A 130 35.14 -9.48 -9.12
C ASP A 130 35.04 -8.12 -8.40
N ALA A 131 36.20 -7.61 -7.97
CA ALA A 131 36.29 -6.39 -7.17
C ALA A 131 35.83 -5.13 -7.92
N ARG A 132 35.90 -5.12 -9.26
CA ARG A 132 35.47 -3.97 -10.06
C ARG A 132 33.94 -3.87 -10.04
N ARG A 133 33.23 -4.95 -10.33
CA ARG A 133 31.75 -4.98 -10.22
C ARG A 133 31.29 -4.69 -8.79
N ALA A 134 31.96 -5.25 -7.79
CA ALA A 134 31.65 -4.96 -6.39
C ALA A 134 31.81 -3.47 -6.05
N ALA A 135 32.78 -2.78 -6.65
CA ALA A 135 32.97 -1.34 -6.49
C ALA A 135 31.90 -0.54 -7.26
N GLU A 136 31.54 -0.95 -8.48
CA GLU A 136 30.47 -0.32 -9.27
C GLU A 136 29.13 -0.32 -8.52
N TYR A 137 28.74 -1.44 -7.91
CA TYR A 137 27.52 -1.51 -7.11
C TYR A 137 27.55 -0.61 -5.87
N ARG A 138 28.70 -0.53 -5.19
CA ARG A 138 28.88 0.35 -4.02
C ARG A 138 28.78 1.83 -4.40
N GLU A 139 29.42 2.23 -5.50
CA GLU A 139 29.31 3.59 -6.03
C GLU A 139 27.86 3.92 -6.41
N LEU A 140 27.16 2.99 -7.07
CA LEU A 140 25.73 3.15 -7.37
C LEU A 140 24.88 3.27 -6.10
N ALA A 141 25.11 2.45 -5.07
CA ALA A 141 24.37 2.54 -3.81
C ALA A 141 24.53 3.91 -3.14
N LEU A 142 25.71 4.53 -3.25
CA LEU A 142 25.99 5.86 -2.69
C LEU A 142 25.36 6.98 -3.51
N ALA A 143 25.39 6.88 -4.84
CA ALA A 143 25.09 7.98 -5.73
C ALA A 143 23.69 7.94 -6.37
N LEU A 144 23.06 6.77 -6.47
CA LEU A 144 21.74 6.62 -7.10
C LEU A 144 20.65 7.15 -6.16
N GLU A 145 19.79 8.00 -6.70
CA GLU A 145 18.64 8.59 -6.00
C GLU A 145 17.32 8.14 -6.62
N VAL A 146 16.38 7.70 -5.79
CA VAL A 146 14.98 7.46 -6.15
C VAL A 146 14.24 8.79 -5.97
N THR A 147 13.91 9.43 -7.08
CA THR A 147 13.32 10.78 -7.09
C THR A 147 11.79 10.77 -7.07
N ALA A 148 11.17 9.71 -7.60
CA ALA A 148 9.72 9.52 -7.58
C ALA A 148 9.38 8.03 -7.73
N LEU A 149 8.18 7.67 -7.27
CA LEU A 149 7.51 6.42 -7.62
C LEU A 149 6.20 6.80 -8.32
N GLU A 150 6.04 6.35 -9.55
CA GLU A 150 4.91 6.68 -10.40
C GLU A 150 4.23 5.39 -10.87
N SER A 151 2.98 5.49 -11.34
CA SER A 151 2.25 4.38 -11.96
C SER A 151 2.24 3.10 -11.11
N CYS A 152 1.94 3.23 -9.81
CA CYS A 152 2.00 2.10 -8.89
C CYS A 152 0.75 1.22 -8.95
N ASP A 153 0.92 0.00 -9.43
CA ASP A 153 -0.14 -0.99 -9.62
C ASP A 153 -0.01 -2.19 -8.67
N LEU A 154 -1.15 -2.61 -8.11
CA LEU A 154 -1.21 -3.80 -7.26
C LEU A 154 -1.37 -5.06 -8.11
N ASP A 155 -0.42 -5.97 -7.98
CA ASP A 155 -0.52 -7.34 -8.45
C ASP A 155 -1.52 -8.11 -7.56
N ARG A 156 -2.68 -8.46 -8.14
CA ARG A 156 -3.80 -9.07 -7.41
C ARG A 156 -3.53 -10.47 -6.90
N ASP A 157 -2.51 -11.17 -7.41
CA ASP A 157 -2.24 -12.55 -7.03
C ASP A 157 -1.16 -12.61 -5.94
N SER A 158 -0.12 -11.78 -6.05
CA SER A 158 1.00 -11.75 -5.11
C SER A 158 0.88 -10.69 -4.01
N GLY A 159 0.05 -9.67 -4.20
CA GLY A 159 -0.02 -8.52 -3.29
C GLY A 159 1.20 -7.59 -3.39
N ALA A 160 2.06 -7.79 -4.39
CA ALA A 160 3.17 -6.90 -4.70
C ALA A 160 2.65 -5.63 -5.39
N VAL A 161 3.30 -4.51 -5.12
CA VAL A 161 3.06 -3.22 -5.78
C VAL A 161 4.19 -2.97 -6.74
N GLU A 162 3.89 -2.90 -8.03
CA GLU A 162 4.84 -2.56 -9.08
C GLU A 162 4.74 -1.08 -9.38
N CYS A 163 5.87 -0.37 -9.30
CA CYS A 163 5.94 1.07 -9.54
C CYS A 163 7.01 1.37 -10.59
N ASP A 164 6.80 2.40 -11.41
CA ASP A 164 7.84 3.03 -12.19
C ASP A 164 8.68 3.93 -11.28
N ALA A 165 9.87 3.48 -10.91
CA ALA A 165 10.79 4.26 -10.09
C ALA A 165 11.59 5.23 -10.97
N GLN A 166 11.42 6.53 -10.74
CA GLN A 166 12.24 7.56 -11.36
C GLN A 166 13.57 7.66 -10.62
N LEU A 167 14.67 7.47 -11.35
CA LEU A 167 16.02 7.37 -10.82
C LEU A 167 16.89 8.52 -11.32
N HIS A 168 17.76 9.01 -10.45
CA HIS A 168 18.80 9.96 -10.81
C HIS A 168 20.18 9.43 -10.41
N SER A 169 21.13 9.47 -11.34
CA SER A 169 22.53 9.12 -11.08
C SER A 169 23.44 10.26 -11.54
N PRO A 170 24.38 10.73 -10.69
CA PRO A 170 25.44 11.63 -11.09
C PRO A 170 26.24 11.05 -12.26
N GLY A 171 26.22 11.73 -13.40
CA GLY A 171 26.93 11.34 -14.62
C GLY A 171 26.11 10.57 -15.65
N SER A 172 25.10 9.80 -15.24
CA SER A 172 24.20 9.08 -16.17
C SER A 172 22.87 9.79 -16.41
N GLY A 173 22.52 10.77 -15.56
CA GLY A 173 21.32 11.59 -15.72
C GLY A 173 20.08 10.98 -15.08
N LYS A 174 18.91 11.19 -15.70
CA LYS A 174 17.62 10.66 -15.24
C LYS A 174 17.27 9.39 -16.02
N GLY A 175 16.64 8.42 -15.35
CA GLY A 175 16.09 7.22 -15.96
C GLY A 175 14.86 6.74 -15.20
N SER A 176 14.14 5.78 -15.77
CA SER A 176 13.04 5.08 -15.09
C SER A 176 13.28 3.58 -15.12
N LYS A 177 12.88 2.88 -14.05
CA LYS A 177 12.94 1.42 -13.96
C LYS A 177 11.72 0.89 -13.19
N PRO A 178 11.01 -0.13 -13.69
CA PRO A 178 9.98 -0.80 -12.92
C PRO A 178 10.61 -1.48 -11.70
N MET A 179 9.98 -1.33 -10.54
CA MET A 179 10.39 -1.92 -9.28
C MET A 179 9.19 -2.54 -8.58
N ARG A 180 9.35 -3.78 -8.10
CA ARG A 180 8.29 -4.51 -7.38
C ARG A 180 8.57 -4.49 -5.89
N PHE A 181 7.60 -4.03 -5.11
CA PHE A 181 7.66 -3.95 -3.67
C PHE A 181 6.63 -4.88 -3.05
N HIS A 182 6.97 -5.56 -1.96
CA HIS A 182 6.03 -6.36 -1.19
C HIS A 182 6.11 -6.00 0.28
N LEU A 183 4.96 -5.82 0.93
CA LEU A 183 4.92 -5.58 2.36
C LEU A 183 4.94 -6.92 3.10
N GLN A 184 5.97 -7.15 3.90
CA GLN A 184 6.12 -8.33 4.74
C GLN A 184 6.30 -7.89 6.19
N ASP A 185 5.43 -8.36 7.09
CA ASP A 185 5.51 -8.07 8.54
C ASP A 185 5.59 -6.57 8.86
N SER A 186 4.84 -5.75 8.11
CA SER A 186 4.84 -4.28 8.16
C SER A 186 6.07 -3.57 7.58
N ASP A 187 7.05 -4.31 7.05
CA ASP A 187 8.21 -3.76 6.35
C ASP A 187 8.11 -3.97 4.84
N TRP A 188 8.35 -2.91 4.08
CA TRP A 188 8.47 -3.01 2.63
C TRP A 188 9.76 -3.76 2.27
N ARG A 189 9.68 -4.62 1.26
CA ARG A 189 10.82 -5.30 0.65
C ARG A 189 10.82 -5.08 -0.84
N LEU A 190 12.01 -4.86 -1.41
CA LEU A 190 12.20 -4.89 -2.85
C LEU A 190 12.28 -6.35 -3.29
N LEU A 191 11.44 -6.73 -4.24
CA LEU A 191 11.51 -8.05 -4.87
C LEU A 191 12.58 -8.02 -5.97
N PRO A 192 13.36 -9.10 -6.12
CA PRO A 192 14.27 -9.20 -7.25
C PRO A 192 13.49 -9.24 -8.58
N ASP A 193 14.09 -8.63 -9.61
CA ASP A 193 13.60 -8.70 -10.99
C ASP A 193 13.59 -10.13 -11.54
#